data_AF-A0A2A4SL05-F1
#
_entry.id   AF-A0A2A4SL05-F1
#
_cell.length_a   1.000
_cell.length_b   1.000
_cell.length_c   1.000
_cell.angle_alpha   90.00
_cell.angle_beta   90.00
_cell.angle_gamma   90.00
#
_symmetry.space_group_name_H-M   'P 1'
#
loop_
_entity.id
_entity.type
_entity.pdbx_description
1 polymer ?
#
loop_
_entity_poly.entity_id
_entity_poly.type
_entity_poly.pdbx_seq_one_letter_code
_entity_poly.pdbx_strand_id
1 'polypeptide(L)'
;IEPYLTVTDFNVIPIVGFVDPSFSLNIDKFEVAEVFEVPLAILLDQSLYERKEIFWQGEKRFFWELMYDGFQIWGATAAMLYLFADRINNGVSGLK
;
A
#
# COMPACT_ATOMS: atom_id res chain seq x y z
N ILE A 1 -6.01 3.37 -10.39
CA ILE A 1 -4.63 3.02 -10.01
C ILE A 1 -4.15 2.08 -11.11
N GLU A 2 -2.90 2.20 -11.56
CA GLU A 2 -2.39 1.30 -12.61
C GLU A 2 -2.17 -0.11 -12.04
N PRO A 3 -2.27 -1.17 -12.85
CA PRO A 3 -1.90 -2.52 -12.44
C PRO A 3 -0.45 -2.56 -11.93
N TYR A 4 -0.22 -3.32 -10.86
CA TYR A 4 1.11 -3.50 -10.27
C TYR A 4 1.66 -4.89 -10.62
N LEU A 5 2.79 -4.91 -11.32
CA LEU A 5 3.53 -6.14 -11.57
C LEU A 5 4.42 -6.46 -10.35
N THR A 6 4.14 -7.57 -9.70
CA THR A 6 4.92 -8.04 -8.56
C THR A 6 6.27 -8.61 -9.02
N VAL A 7 7.20 -8.72 -8.07
CA VAL A 7 8.54 -9.31 -8.31
C VAL A 7 8.53 -10.81 -8.60
N THR A 8 7.35 -11.44 -8.56
CA THR A 8 7.09 -12.85 -8.85
C THR A 8 6.18 -13.01 -10.08
N ASP A 9 6.13 -12.00 -10.95
CA ASP A 9 5.40 -11.99 -12.23
C ASP A 9 3.87 -12.10 -12.13
N PHE A 10 3.28 -11.80 -10.97
CA PHE A 10 1.83 -11.61 -10.87
C PHE A 10 1.43 -10.19 -11.22
N ASN A 11 0.37 -10.07 -12.02
CA ASN A 11 -0.28 -8.81 -12.33
C ASN A 11 -1.43 -8.55 -11.34
N VAL A 12 -1.26 -7.56 -10.47
CA VAL A 12 -2.23 -7.22 -9.41
C VAL A 12 -3.01 -5.97 -9.80
N ILE A 13 -4.33 -6.03 -9.73
CA ILE A 13 -5.21 -4.89 -10.02
C ILE A 13 -5.80 -4.37 -8.69
N PRO A 14 -5.30 -3.25 -8.15
CA PRO A 14 -5.86 -2.66 -6.94
C PRO A 14 -7.21 -1.99 -7.22
N ILE A 15 -8.20 -2.33 -6.40
CA ILE A 15 -9.55 -1.74 -6.44
C ILE A 15 -9.77 -0.96 -5.14
N VAL A 16 -10.29 0.27 -5.26
CA VAL A 16 -10.66 1.10 -4.11
C VAL A 16 -12.16 0.95 -3.87
N GLY A 17 -12.53 0.63 -2.64
CA GLY A 17 -13.92 0.52 -2.20
C GLY A 17 -14.20 1.40 -0.98
N PHE A 18 -15.46 1.80 -0.83
CA PHE A 18 -15.95 2.40 0.40
C PHE A 18 -16.54 1.31 1.28
N VAL A 19 -16.27 1.39 2.58
CA VAL A 19 -16.81 0.48 3.59
C VAL A 19 -17.85 1.24 4.41
N ASP A 20 -18.98 0.62 4.71
CA ASP A 20 -19.98 1.19 5.60
C ASP A 20 -19.38 1.33 7.02
N PRO A 21 -19.44 2.51 7.66
CA PRO A 21 -18.90 2.70 9.01
C PRO A 21 -19.51 1.77 10.07
N SER A 22 -20.71 1.22 9.83
CA SER A 22 -21.36 0.24 10.71
C SER A 22 -20.90 -1.20 10.48
N PHE A 23 -20.05 -1.44 9.48
CA PHE A 23 -19.52 -2.77 9.20
C PHE A 23 -18.69 -3.31 10.36
N SER A 24 -18.98 -4.54 10.77
CA SER A 24 -18.25 -5.25 11.82
C SER A 24 -17.39 -6.34 11.22
N LEU A 25 -16.07 -6.28 11.47
CA LEU A 25 -15.11 -7.29 11.01
C LEU A 25 -15.29 -8.60 11.79
N ASN A 26 -15.44 -9.71 11.07
CA ASN A 26 -15.32 -11.06 11.61
C ASN A 26 -14.09 -11.72 10.98
N ILE A 27 -12.99 -11.78 11.72
CA ILE A 27 -11.71 -12.27 11.24
C ILE A 27 -11.61 -13.79 11.36
N ASP A 28 -11.20 -14.45 10.27
CA ASP A 28 -10.71 -15.83 10.33
C ASP A 28 -9.25 -15.81 10.80
N LYS A 29 -9.04 -16.28 12.03
CA LYS A 29 -7.70 -16.31 12.66
C LYS A 29 -6.74 -17.31 12.03
N PHE A 30 -7.24 -18.23 11.19
CA PHE A 30 -6.36 -19.12 10.43
C PHE A 30 -5.58 -18.34 9.36
N GLU A 31 -6.21 -17.35 8.74
CA GLU A 31 -5.61 -16.57 7.65
C GLU A 31 -5.13 -15.18 8.13
N VAL A 32 -5.85 -14.55 9.06
CA VAL A 32 -5.62 -13.15 9.48
C VAL A 32 -5.26 -13.10 10.96
N ALA A 33 -4.02 -12.71 11.25
CA ALA A 33 -3.52 -12.58 12.62
C ALA A 33 -4.07 -11.32 13.33
N GLU A 34 -4.17 -10.21 12.61
CA GLU A 34 -4.54 -8.89 13.15
C GLU A 34 -5.09 -7.98 12.05
N VAL A 35 -5.90 -7.00 12.44
CA VAL A 35 -6.41 -5.93 11.57
C VAL A 35 -6.16 -4.59 12.23
N PHE A 36 -5.73 -3.62 11.44
CA PHE A 36 -5.51 -2.25 11.85
C PHE A 36 -5.95 -1.28 10.74
N GLU A 37 -6.23 -0.04 11.11
CA GLU A 37 -6.58 1.03 10.18
C GLU A 37 -5.48 2.09 10.17
N VAL A 38 -5.23 2.67 9.00
CA VAL A 38 -4.29 3.79 8.84
C VAL A 38 -5.08 5.00 8.37
N PRO A 39 -4.95 6.17 9.02
CA PRO A 39 -5.55 7.40 8.53
C PRO A 39 -5.18 7.66 7.08
N LEU A 40 -6.18 7.94 6.25
CA LEU A 40 -5.98 8.16 4.81
C LEU A 40 -4.94 9.26 4.54
N ALA A 41 -4.90 10.32 5.35
CA ALA A 41 -3.92 11.39 5.23
C ALA A 41 -2.46 10.91 5.33
N ILE A 42 -2.19 9.88 6.14
CA ILE A 42 -0.86 9.26 6.26
C ILE A 42 -0.56 8.45 5.01
N LEU A 43 -1.51 7.66 4.53
CA LEU A 43 -1.34 6.87 3.30
C LEU A 43 -1.10 7.74 2.06
N LEU A 44 -1.66 8.96 2.03
CA LEU A 44 -1.51 9.92 0.94
C LEU A 44 -0.23 10.77 1.01
N ASP A 45 0.47 10.79 2.14
CA ASP A 45 1.74 11.51 2.27
C ASP A 45 2.90 10.66 1.73
N GLN A 46 3.25 10.87 0.46
CA GLN A 46 4.34 10.16 -0.21
C GLN A 46 5.71 10.39 0.44
N SER A 47 5.88 11.42 1.29
CA SER A 47 7.14 11.66 2.00
C SER A 47 7.40 10.69 3.16
N LEU A 48 6.34 10.02 3.64
CA LEU A 48 6.42 8.99 4.67
C LEU A 48 6.82 7.61 4.13
N TYR A 49 6.91 7.47 2.80
CA TYR A 49 7.37 6.25 2.16
C TYR A 49 8.88 6.29 1.94
N GLU A 50 9.56 5.25 2.40
CA GLU A 50 10.99 5.07 2.21
C GLU A 50 11.25 4.02 1.13
N ARG A 51 12.22 4.29 0.25
CA ARG A 51 12.72 3.31 -0.70
C ARG A 51 13.86 2.53 -0.08
N LYS A 52 13.64 1.24 0.18
CA LYS A 52 14.64 0.33 0.75
C LYS A 52 15.24 -0.57 -0.33
N GLU A 53 16.42 -1.10 -0.05
CA GLU A 53 17.12 -2.07 -0.89
C GLU A 53 17.20 -3.42 -0.17
N ILE A 54 17.01 -4.51 -0.91
CA ILE A 54 17.25 -5.88 -0.44
C ILE A 54 18.01 -6.67 -1.51
N PHE A 55 18.97 -7.48 -1.08
CA PHE A 55 19.58 -8.49 -1.94
C PHE A 55 18.72 -9.75 -1.94
N TRP A 56 18.18 -10.12 -3.10
CA TRP A 56 17.34 -11.30 -3.28
C TRP A 56 17.67 -12.00 -4.60
N GLN A 57 17.86 -13.33 -4.54
CA GLN A 57 18.23 -14.16 -5.70
C GLN A 57 19.45 -13.65 -6.50
N GLY A 58 20.45 -13.10 -5.81
CA GLY A 58 21.68 -12.59 -6.43
C GLY A 58 21.56 -11.20 -7.05
N GLU A 59 20.39 -10.56 -6.94
CA GLU A 59 20.15 -9.21 -7.47
C GLU A 59 19.74 -8.22 -6.37
N LYS A 60 20.14 -6.96 -6.55
CA LYS A 60 19.63 -5.86 -5.75
C LYS A 60 18.22 -5.51 -6.21
N ARG A 61 17.27 -5.51 -5.29
CA ARG A 61 15.89 -5.11 -5.53
C ARG A 61 15.52 -3.94 -4.62
N PHE A 62 14.65 -3.08 -5.11
CA PHE A 62 14.12 -1.96 -4.35
C PHE A 62 12.65 -2.18 -4.03
N PHE A 63 12.23 -1.77 -2.85
CA PHE A 63 10.82 -1.80 -2.45
C PHE A 63 10.47 -0.54 -1.66
N TRP A 64 9.18 -0.24 -1.61
CA TRP A 64 8.63 0.82 -0.77
C TRP A 64 8.28 0.28 0.61
N GLU A 65 8.46 1.11 1.62
CA GLU A 65 8.13 0.85 3.01
C GLU A 65 7.47 2.09 3.63
N LEU A 66 6.46 1.87 4.46
CA LEU A 66 5.86 2.87 5.33
C LEU A 66 5.70 2.26 6.73
N MET A 67 6.22 2.92 7.75
CA MET A 67 6.06 2.53 9.14
C MET A 67 4.90 3.30 9.77
N TYR A 68 3.97 2.59 10.41
CA TYR A 68 2.85 3.20 11.11
C TYR A 68 2.53 2.42 12.38
N ASP A 69 2.61 3.07 13.53
CA ASP A 69 2.24 2.51 14.84
C ASP A 69 2.84 1.11 15.13
N GLY A 70 4.11 0.92 14.79
CA GLY A 70 4.81 -0.36 14.94
C GLY A 70 4.55 -1.37 13.82
N PHE A 71 3.59 -1.13 12.92
CA PHE A 71 3.37 -1.92 11.72
C PHE A 71 4.26 -1.48 10.57
N GLN A 72 4.83 -2.46 9.89
CA GLN A 72 5.60 -2.27 8.66
C GLN A 72 4.72 -2.61 7.47
N ILE A 73 4.37 -1.59 6.67
CA ILE A 73 3.66 -1.78 5.40
C ILE A 73 4.73 -1.73 4.30
N TRP A 74 4.93 -2.82 3.57
CA TRP A 74 6.06 -2.93 2.64
C TRP A 74 5.72 -3.73 1.38
N GLY A 75 6.67 -3.76 0.44
CA GLY A 75 6.59 -4.59 -0.76
C GLY A 75 5.48 -4.15 -1.71
N ALA A 76 4.74 -5.12 -2.25
CA ALA A 76 3.69 -4.86 -3.23
C ALA A 76 2.57 -3.95 -2.66
N THR A 77 2.19 -4.15 -1.39
CA THR A 77 1.16 -3.34 -0.73
C THR A 77 1.58 -1.88 -0.63
N ALA A 78 2.77 -1.61 -0.10
CA ALA A 78 3.29 -0.24 0.00
C ALA A 78 3.46 0.41 -1.38
N ALA A 79 3.91 -0.35 -2.39
CA ALA A 79 4.04 0.16 -3.75
C ALA A 79 2.67 0.55 -4.37
N MET A 80 1.64 -0.27 -4.18
CA MET A 80 0.29 0.06 -4.64
C MET A 80 -0.29 1.28 -3.92
N LEU A 81 -0.05 1.40 -2.61
CA LEU A 81 -0.48 2.56 -1.82
C LEU A 81 0.27 3.84 -2.23
N TYR A 82 1.56 3.76 -2.49
CA TYR A 82 2.35 4.89 -3.01
C TYR A 82 1.83 5.38 -4.36
N LEU A 83 1.51 4.46 -5.29
CA LEU A 83 0.92 4.80 -6.59
C LEU A 83 -0.50 5.36 -6.46
N PHE A 84 -1.27 4.87 -5.48
CA PHE A 84 -2.57 5.45 -5.16
C PHE A 84 -2.44 6.88 -4.65
N ALA A 85 -1.51 7.14 -3.72
CA ALA A 85 -1.21 8.47 -3.20
C ALA A 85 -0.81 9.43 -4.32
N ASP A 86 0.10 9.01 -5.20
CA ASP A 86 0.51 9.78 -6.38
C ASP A 86 -0.69 10.18 -7.24
N ARG A 87 -1.57 9.22 -7.54
CA ARG A 87 -2.76 9.46 -8.36
C ARG A 87 -3.75 10.42 -7.72
N ILE A 88 -3.94 10.35 -6.39
CA ILE A 88 -4.83 11.27 -5.67
C ILE A 88 -4.22 12.67 -5.62
N ASN A 89 -2.94 12.79 -5.26
CA ASN A 89 -2.25 14.07 -5.12
C ASN A 89 -2.12 14.80 -6.47
N ASN A 90 -1.73 14.08 -7.52
CA ASN A 90 -1.51 14.65 -8.85
C ASN A 90 -2.82 14.74 -9.67
N GLY A 91 -3.80 13.87 -9.41
CA GLY A 91 -5.13 13.92 -10.05
C GLY A 91 -5.97 15.11 -9.60
N VAL A 92 -5.74 15.64 -8.39
CA VAL A 92 -6.42 16.85 -7.87
C VAL A 92 -5.85 18.14 -8.49
N SER A 93 -4.67 18.10 -9.09
CA SER A 93 -4.05 19.26 -9.76
C SER A 93 -4.70 19.64 -11.09
N GLY A 94 -5.60 18.81 -11.64
CA GLY A 94 -6.35 19.08 -12.87
C GLY A 94 -7.66 19.86 -12.70
N LEU A 95 -7.96 20.35 -11.50
CA LEU A 95 -9.16 21.14 -11.17
C LEU A 95 -8.84 22.55 -10.63
N LYS A 96 -7.71 23.13 -11.03
CA LYS A 96 -7.44 24.56 -10.86
C LYS A 96 -7.57 25.30 -12.19
#